data_AF-A0A2R6AC79-F1
#
_entry.id   AF-A0A2R6AC79-F1
#
_cell.length_a   1.000
_cell.length_b   1.000
_cell.length_c   1.000
_cell.angle_alpha   90.00
_cell.angle_beta   90.00
_cell.angle_gamma   90.00
#
_symmetry.space_group_name_H-M   'P 1'
#
loop_
_entity.id
_entity.type
_entity.pdbx_description
1 polymer ?
#
loop_
_entity_poly.entity_id
_entity_poly.type
_entity_poly.pdbx_seq_one_letter_code
_entity_poly.pdbx_strand_id
1 'polypeptide(L)'
;MLLIPRFFLTGAALAYVLARVIGFLVTGPPVYKMGLLKVDIKSYVKILLTSVSVILSVLLVENLTRFAWWLLPLYLIIGSISGILMAKIVRLFNEDDYETIMDALPKELRLFAKYLWLKLDFPLPSSKKDA
;
A
#
# COMPACT_ATOMS: atom_id res chain seq x y z
N MET A 1 22.74 16.83 -7.32
CA MET A 1 23.87 16.88 -6.36
C MET A 1 23.66 17.82 -5.17
N LEU A 2 22.60 18.65 -5.11
CA LEU A 2 22.42 19.66 -4.05
C LEU A 2 22.18 19.12 -2.62
N LEU A 3 21.60 17.93 -2.44
CA LEU A 3 21.27 17.39 -1.10
C LEU A 3 22.41 16.61 -0.42
N ILE A 4 23.33 16.03 -1.20
CA ILE A 4 24.38 15.13 -0.72
C ILE A 4 25.36 15.85 0.23
N PRO A 5 25.82 17.08 -0.03
CA PRO A 5 26.76 17.76 0.85
C PRO A 5 26.20 18.08 2.24
N ARG A 6 24.88 18.18 2.38
CA ARG A 6 24.22 18.64 3.62
C ARG A 6 23.58 17.50 4.42
N PHE A 7 23.18 16.43 3.76
CA PHE A 7 22.45 15.32 4.38
C PHE A 7 23.11 13.95 4.13
N PHE A 8 24.29 13.90 3.51
CA PHE A 8 25.09 12.69 3.24
C PHE A 8 24.23 11.54 2.66
N LEU A 9 24.20 10.40 3.34
CA LEU A 9 23.44 9.19 2.96
C LEU A 9 21.93 9.45 2.86
N THR A 10 21.36 10.22 3.80
CA THR A 10 19.94 10.58 3.78
C THR A 10 19.63 11.48 2.57
N GLY A 11 20.55 12.38 2.23
CA GLY A 11 20.46 13.22 1.05
C GLY A 11 20.49 12.44 -0.26
N ALA A 12 21.32 11.40 -0.33
CA ALA A 12 21.37 10.49 -1.48
C ALA A 12 20.08 9.66 -1.61
N ALA A 13 19.57 9.11 -0.51
CA ALA A 13 18.31 8.36 -0.50
C ALA A 13 17.11 9.24 -0.92
N LEU A 14 17.02 10.46 -0.40
CA LEU A 14 15.99 11.43 -0.79
C LEU A 14 16.10 11.80 -2.27
N ALA A 15 17.31 12.08 -2.76
CA ALA A 15 17.52 12.39 -4.17
C ALA A 15 17.08 11.25 -5.09
N TYR A 16 17.33 10.00 -4.69
CA TYR A 16 16.89 8.82 -5.44
C TYR A 16 15.37 8.72 -5.55
N VAL A 17 14.66 8.87 -4.42
CA VAL A 17 13.21 8.83 -4.39
C VAL A 17 12.62 9.98 -5.21
N LEU A 18 13.15 11.20 -5.05
CA LEU A 18 12.73 12.36 -5.83
C LEU A 18 12.95 12.17 -7.32
N ALA A 19 14.09 11.60 -7.73
CA ALA A 19 14.35 11.31 -9.13
C ALA A 19 13.33 10.33 -9.72
N ARG A 20 12.92 9.29 -8.97
CA ARG A 20 11.86 8.36 -9.40
C ARG A 20 10.50 9.04 -9.52
N VAL A 21 10.15 9.89 -8.56
CA VAL A 21 8.88 10.65 -8.58
C VAL A 21 8.85 11.60 -9.78
N ILE A 22 9.91 12.35 -10.00
CA ILE A 22 10.03 13.26 -11.15
C ILE A 22 9.99 12.46 -12.46
N GLY A 23 10.71 11.35 -12.55
CA GLY A 23 10.67 10.46 -13.70
C GLY A 23 9.23 10.02 -14.02
N PHE A 24 8.50 9.54 -13.01
CA PHE A 24 7.10 9.17 -13.16
C PHE A 24 6.20 10.35 -13.58
N LEU A 25 6.41 11.55 -13.02
CA LEU A 25 5.64 12.75 -13.39
C LEU A 25 5.90 13.18 -14.85
N VAL A 26 7.12 12.96 -15.36
CA VAL A 26 7.46 13.28 -16.75
C VAL A 26 6.90 12.22 -17.71
N THR A 27 6.97 10.94 -17.36
CA THR A 27 6.51 9.83 -18.22
C THR A 27 5.01 9.55 -18.12
N GLY A 28 4.39 9.88 -16.98
CA GLY A 28 2.98 9.60 -16.69
C GLY A 28 2.02 10.26 -17.69
N PRO A 29 2.11 11.57 -17.98
CA PRO A 29 1.19 12.25 -18.87
C PRO A 29 1.22 11.71 -20.32
N PRO A 30 2.39 11.45 -20.94
CA PRO A 30 2.45 10.78 -22.24
C PRO A 30 1.77 9.40 -22.24
N VAL A 31 2.04 8.55 -21.24
CA VAL A 31 1.46 7.20 -21.13
C VAL A 31 -0.05 7.26 -20.88
N TYR A 32 -0.52 8.25 -20.11
CA TYR A 32 -1.93 8.52 -19.91
C TYR A 32 -2.62 8.94 -21.21
N LYS A 33 -2.02 9.84 -21.99
CA LYS A 33 -2.56 10.26 -23.30
C LYS A 33 -2.64 9.11 -24.31
N MET A 34 -1.80 8.10 -24.18
CA MET A 34 -1.83 6.88 -25.00
C MET A 34 -2.92 5.88 -24.55
N GLY A 35 -3.69 6.18 -23.51
CA GLY A 35 -4.75 5.30 -22.99
C GLY A 35 -4.23 4.08 -22.23
N LEU A 36 -2.92 3.97 -22.00
CA LEU A 36 -2.27 2.85 -21.32
C LEU A 36 -2.36 2.95 -19.79
N LEU A 37 -2.65 4.15 -19.26
CA LEU A 37 -2.80 4.41 -17.83
C LEU A 37 -4.24 4.80 -17.51
N LYS A 38 -4.95 3.96 -16.74
CA LYS A 38 -6.29 4.29 -16.23
C LYS A 38 -6.16 4.92 -14.84
N VAL A 39 -6.41 6.23 -14.75
CA VAL A 39 -6.35 6.97 -13.48
C VAL A 39 -7.73 7.01 -12.86
N ASP A 40 -7.96 6.20 -11.82
CA ASP A 40 -9.16 6.31 -10.99
C ASP A 40 -8.86 7.10 -9.71
N ILE A 41 -9.18 8.41 -9.76
CA ILE A 41 -8.99 9.34 -8.63
C ILE A 41 -9.67 8.83 -7.36
N LYS A 42 -10.84 8.17 -7.47
CA LYS A 42 -11.53 7.64 -6.30
C LYS A 42 -10.66 6.59 -5.61
N SER A 43 -10.14 5.63 -6.37
CA SER A 43 -9.24 4.60 -5.83
C SER A 43 -7.97 5.21 -5.20
N TYR A 44 -7.38 6.26 -5.79
CA TYR A 44 -6.25 6.96 -5.16
C TYR A 44 -6.61 7.59 -3.81
N VAL A 45 -7.77 8.25 -3.71
CA VAL A 45 -8.24 8.83 -2.44
C VAL A 45 -8.44 7.73 -1.40
N LYS A 46 -8.98 6.57 -1.79
CA LYS A 46 -9.15 5.42 -0.89
C LYS A 46 -7.81 4.91 -0.34
N ILE A 47 -6.80 4.78 -1.19
CA ILE A 47 -5.44 4.38 -0.81
C ILE A 47 -4.82 5.39 0.14
N LEU A 48 -4.99 6.69 -0.15
CA LEU A 48 -4.46 7.76 0.67
C LEU A 48 -5.11 7.76 2.06
N LEU A 49 -6.43 7.65 2.14
CA LEU A 49 -7.17 7.54 3.40
C LEU A 49 -6.72 6.33 4.23
N THR A 50 -6.54 5.18 3.58
CA THR A 50 -6.06 3.96 4.23
C THR A 50 -4.65 4.15 4.79
N SER A 51 -3.75 4.72 3.99
CA SER A 51 -2.37 5.01 4.40
C SER A 51 -2.29 6.00 5.57
N VAL A 52 -3.07 7.09 5.52
CA VAL A 52 -3.14 8.08 6.59
C VAL A 52 -3.66 7.45 7.88
N SER A 53 -4.67 6.58 7.80
CA SER A 53 -5.18 5.85 8.97
C SER A 53 -4.08 4.99 9.62
N VAL A 54 -3.30 4.25 8.84
CA VAL A 54 -2.17 3.46 9.36
C VAL A 54 -1.16 4.34 10.08
N ILE A 55 -0.76 5.46 9.46
CA ILE A 55 0.21 6.39 10.04
C ILE A 55 -0.32 6.95 11.36
N LEU A 56 -1.56 7.44 11.39
CA LEU A 56 -2.16 8.00 12.60
C LEU A 56 -2.26 6.95 13.71
N SER A 57 -2.70 5.74 13.39
CA SER A 57 -2.79 4.66 14.37
C SER A 57 -1.42 4.32 14.98
N VAL A 58 -0.39 4.18 14.15
CA VAL A 58 0.97 3.89 14.62
C VAL A 58 1.52 5.05 15.47
N LEU A 59 1.35 6.29 15.03
CA LEU A 59 1.79 7.48 15.78
C LEU A 59 1.10 7.61 17.13
N LEU A 60 -0.20 7.32 17.21
CA LEU A 60 -0.94 7.33 18.48
C LEU A 60 -0.37 6.30 19.45
N VAL A 61 -0.09 5.09 18.98
CA VAL A 61 0.48 4.04 19.83
C VAL A 61 1.91 4.39 20.23
N GLU A 62 2.71 4.91 19.30
CA GLU A 62 4.07 5.39 19.57
C GLU A 62 4.08 6.47 20.66
N ASN A 63 3.16 7.44 20.58
CA ASN A 63 3.03 8.51 21.56
C ASN A 63 2.65 7.97 22.96
N LEU A 64 1.78 6.95 23.03
CA LEU A 64 1.38 6.33 24.30
C LEU A 64 2.49 5.46 24.92
N THR A 65 3.23 4.75 24.08
CA THR A 65 4.23 3.77 24.52
C THR A 65 5.64 4.36 24.69
N ARG A 66 5.83 5.64 24.31
CA ARG A 66 7.14 6.32 24.26
C ARG A 66 8.18 5.48 23.53
N PHE A 67 7.98 5.36 22.22
CA PHE A 67 8.82 4.65 21.23
C PHE A 67 9.95 3.80 21.80
N ALA A 68 9.82 2.47 21.68
CA ALA A 68 10.88 1.54 22.02
C ALA A 68 11.14 0.54 20.90
N TRP A 69 12.41 0.28 20.60
CA TRP A 69 12.83 -0.53 19.45
C TRP A 69 12.30 -1.98 19.49
N TRP A 70 12.17 -2.56 20.69
CA TRP A 70 11.61 -3.90 20.87
C TRP A 70 10.09 -3.99 20.59
N LEU A 71 9.39 -2.86 20.47
CA LEU A 71 7.95 -2.78 20.18
C LEU A 71 7.69 -2.64 18.68
N LEU A 72 8.74 -2.64 17.84
CA LEU A 72 8.61 -2.65 16.38
C LEU A 72 7.65 -3.74 15.87
N PRO A 73 7.69 -5.00 16.35
CA PRO A 73 6.73 -6.01 15.93
C PRO A 73 5.29 -5.61 16.28
N LEU A 74 5.08 -4.97 17.42
CA LEU A 74 3.75 -4.52 17.85
C LEU A 74 3.24 -3.38 16.96
N TYR A 75 4.07 -2.39 16.64
CA TYR A 75 3.69 -1.30 15.73
C TYR A 75 3.35 -1.82 14.34
N LEU A 76 4.10 -2.82 13.84
CA LEU A 76 3.80 -3.47 12.56
C LEU A 76 2.45 -4.19 12.59
N ILE A 77 2.13 -4.91 13.67
CA ILE A 77 0.84 -5.58 13.84
C ILE A 77 -0.30 -4.56 13.87
N ILE A 78 -0.16 -3.50 14.65
CA ILE A 78 -1.19 -2.45 14.79
C ILE A 78 -1.40 -1.70 13.48
N GLY A 79 -0.32 -1.32 12.81
CA GLY A 79 -0.39 -0.69 11.50
C GLY A 79 -1.07 -1.59 10.47
N SER A 80 -0.73 -2.89 10.46
CA SER A 80 -1.35 -3.87 9.56
C SER A 80 -2.84 -4.02 9.82
N ILE A 81 -3.25 -4.17 11.09
CA ILE A 81 -4.67 -4.29 11.47
C ILE A 81 -5.43 -3.02 11.10
N SER A 82 -4.88 -1.85 11.42
CA SER A 82 -5.49 -0.56 11.07
C SER A 82 -5.66 -0.42 9.56
N GLY A 83 -4.65 -0.81 8.78
CA GLY A 83 -4.70 -0.75 7.31
C GLY A 83 -5.77 -1.67 6.74
N ILE A 84 -5.85 -2.91 7.21
CA ILE A 84 -6.86 -3.88 6.81
C ILE A 84 -8.27 -3.37 7.12
N LEU A 85 -8.48 -2.85 8.33
CA LEU A 85 -9.78 -2.31 8.76
C LEU A 85 -10.20 -1.12 7.89
N MET A 86 -9.30 -0.16 7.69
CA MET A 86 -9.61 1.02 6.87
C MET A 86 -9.82 0.65 5.40
N ALA A 87 -9.03 -0.28 4.86
CA ALA A 87 -9.23 -0.81 3.51
C ALA A 87 -10.61 -1.46 3.35
N LYS A 88 -11.11 -2.17 4.37
CA LYS A 88 -12.45 -2.74 4.38
C LYS A 88 -13.53 -1.65 4.44
N ILE A 89 -13.41 -0.68 5.35
CA ILE A 89 -14.36 0.43 5.50
C ILE A 89 -14.53 1.20 4.19
N VAL A 90 -13.41 1.49 3.54
CA VAL A 90 -13.36 2.31 2.32
C VAL A 90 -13.66 1.46 1.06
N ARG A 91 -13.83 0.14 1.22
CA ARG A 91 -13.98 -0.85 0.12
C ARG A 91 -12.91 -0.64 -0.93
N LEU A 92 -11.65 -0.74 -0.50
CA LEU A 92 -10.49 -0.47 -1.33
C LEU A 92 -10.33 -1.53 -2.43
N PHE A 93 -10.56 -2.80 -2.10
CA PHE A 93 -10.42 -3.91 -3.04
C PHE A 93 -11.68 -4.13 -3.86
N ASN A 94 -11.49 -4.47 -5.14
CA ASN A 94 -12.50 -4.93 -6.09
C ASN A 94 -12.33 -6.44 -6.35
N GLU A 95 -13.30 -7.03 -7.05
CA GLU A 95 -13.27 -8.46 -7.41
C GLU A 95 -12.07 -8.81 -8.30
N ASP A 96 -11.70 -7.92 -9.23
CA ASP A 96 -10.57 -8.10 -10.15
C ASP A 96 -9.20 -8.03 -9.45
N ASP A 97 -9.13 -7.40 -8.26
CA ASP A 97 -7.89 -7.25 -7.52
C ASP A 97 -7.42 -8.58 -6.91
N TYR A 98 -8.36 -9.50 -6.64
CA TYR A 98 -8.02 -10.83 -6.13
C TYR A 98 -7.16 -11.61 -7.12
N GLU A 99 -7.55 -11.67 -8.39
CA GLU A 99 -6.81 -12.41 -9.42
C GLU A 99 -5.43 -11.79 -9.64
N THR A 100 -5.38 -10.46 -9.75
CA THR A 100 -4.13 -9.71 -9.90
C THR A 100 -3.15 -10.01 -8.76
N ILE A 101 -3.62 -10.05 -7.51
CA ILE A 101 -2.77 -10.31 -6.35
C ILE A 101 -2.32 -11.77 -6.31
N MET A 102 -3.20 -12.72 -6.61
CA MET A 102 -2.86 -14.15 -6.60
C MET A 102 -1.88 -14.52 -7.72
N ASP A 103 -1.91 -13.82 -8.85
CA ASP A 103 -0.98 -14.01 -9.96
C ASP A 103 0.39 -13.38 -9.71
N ALA A 104 0.44 -12.27 -8.97
CA ALA A 104 1.71 -11.65 -8.58
C ALA A 104 2.45 -12.44 -7.48
N LEU A 105 1.75 -13.28 -6.71
CA LEU A 105 2.32 -14.04 -5.60
C LEU A 105 2.94 -15.37 -6.05
N PRO A 106 4.09 -15.77 -5.45
CA PRO A 106 4.67 -17.09 -5.66
C PRO A 106 3.73 -18.18 -5.11
N LYS A 107 3.81 -19.39 -5.68
CA LYS A 107 2.82 -20.47 -5.46
C LYS A 107 2.69 -20.86 -3.99
N GLU A 108 3.77 -20.77 -3.24
CA GLU A 108 3.86 -21.12 -1.82
C GLU A 108 3.05 -20.15 -0.94
N LEU A 109 3.03 -18.86 -1.30
CA LEU A 109 2.30 -17.83 -0.58
C LEU A 109 0.84 -17.73 -1.00
N ARG A 110 0.48 -18.27 -2.17
CA ARG A 110 -0.88 -18.19 -2.72
C ARG A 110 -1.92 -18.83 -1.79
N LEU A 111 -1.59 -19.95 -1.14
CA LEU A 111 -2.47 -20.60 -0.16
C LEU A 111 -2.70 -19.73 1.08
N PHE A 112 -1.64 -19.15 1.62
CA PHE A 112 -1.71 -18.26 2.78
C PHE A 112 -2.49 -16.97 2.47
N ALA A 113 -2.20 -16.38 1.31
CA ALA A 113 -2.90 -15.19 0.84
C ALA A 113 -4.39 -15.46 0.61
N LYS A 114 -4.76 -16.60 0.02
CA LYS A 114 -6.17 -17.01 -0.11
C LYS A 114 -6.84 -17.18 1.25
N TYR A 115 -6.17 -17.80 2.21
CA TYR A 115 -6.69 -17.95 3.57
C TYR A 115 -6.95 -16.60 4.24
N LEU A 116 -5.99 -15.67 4.16
CA LEU A 116 -6.15 -14.31 4.68
C LEU A 116 -7.28 -13.57 3.97
N TRP A 117 -7.38 -13.67 2.64
CA TRP A 117 -8.42 -13.00 1.85
C TRP A 117 -9.82 -13.43 2.26
N LEU A 118 -10.01 -14.74 2.43
CA LEU A 118 -11.27 -15.32 2.92
C LEU A 118 -11.57 -14.92 4.36
N LYS A 119 -10.56 -14.96 5.24
CA LYS A 119 -10.72 -14.61 6.66
C LYS A 119 -11.06 -13.13 6.87
N LEU A 120 -10.56 -12.26 6.01
CA LEU A 120 -10.81 -10.82 6.05
C LEU A 120 -12.10 -10.42 5.31
N ASP A 121 -12.76 -11.38 4.66
CA ASP A 121 -14.05 -11.20 3.98
C ASP A 121 -13.93 -10.10 2.91
N PHE A 122 -12.88 -10.21 2.09
CA PHE A 122 -12.65 -9.37 0.92
C PHE A 122 -13.38 -9.93 -0.32
N PRO A 123 -13.72 -9.06 -1.30
CA PRO A 123 -14.49 -9.48 -2.47
C PRO A 123 -13.76 -10.58 -3.25
N LEU A 124 -14.50 -11.58 -3.69
CA LEU A 124 -14.03 -12.70 -4.51
C LEU A 124 -14.52 -12.50 -5.95
N PRO A 125 -13.78 -12.99 -6.97
CA PRO A 125 -14.23 -12.93 -8.35
C PRO A 125 -15.55 -13.69 -8.51
N SER A 126 -16.51 -13.05 -9.18
CA SER A 126 -17.87 -13.55 -9.45
C SER A 126 -17.94 -14.95 -10.08
N SER A 127 -16.86 -15.42 -10.73
CA SER A 127 -16.75 -16.77 -11.33
C SER A 127 -16.83 -17.94 -10.33
N LYS A 128 -16.83 -17.70 -9.01
CA LYS A 128 -16.87 -18.76 -7.98
C LYS A 128 -18.16 -18.90 -7.20
N LYS A 129 -19.23 -18.18 -7.57
CA LYS A 129 -20.55 -18.40 -6.95
C LYS A 129 -21.26 -19.67 -7.45
N ASP A 130 -20.79 -20.27 -8.55
CA ASP A 130 -21.48 -21.38 -9.22
C ASP A 130 -20.65 -22.68 -9.39
N ALA A 131 -19.69 -22.96 -8.50
CA ALA A 131 -18.93 -24.22 -8.49
C ALA A 131 -18.86 -24.87 -7.11
#